data_AF-A0AAD1ZXU0-F1
#
_entry.id   AF-A0AAD1ZXU0-F1
#
_cell.length_a   1.000
_cell.length_b   1.000
_cell.length_c   1.000
_cell.angle_alpha   90.00
_cell.angle_beta   90.00
_cell.angle_gamma   90.00
#
_symmetry.space_group_name_H-M   'P 1'
#
loop_
_entity.id
_entity.type
_entity.pdbx_description
1 polymer ?
#
loop_
_entity_poly.entity_id
_entity_poly.type
_entity_poly.pdbx_seq_one_letter_code
_entity_poly.pdbx_strand_id
1 'polypeptide(L)'
;MDGVTRCECLPEFSLVIPGNWSSGCERNFFMGGCKDMDQNVSYKIKSLDNTVWEDTYYALSKNTTTKEDSENACLEDCNCDAALFIDGICRKQKLPLRYGRRLQGDDSNVTLVKVSIRSSFTRSS
;
A
#
# COMPACT_ATOMS: atom_id res chain seq x y z
N MET A 1 4.57 28.02 15.98
CA MET A 1 4.58 27.16 14.77
C MET A 1 3.97 25.84 15.19
N ASP A 2 2.64 25.73 15.13
CA ASP A 2 1.94 24.49 15.46
C ASP A 2 2.14 23.51 14.31
N GLY A 3 3.21 22.71 14.41
CA GLY A 3 3.51 21.62 13.50
C GLY A 3 2.48 20.52 13.66
N VAL A 4 1.30 20.69 13.05
CA VAL A 4 0.30 19.64 12.98
C VAL A 4 0.88 18.50 12.14
N THR A 5 1.38 17.46 12.80
CA THR A 5 1.66 16.18 12.15
C THR A 5 0.33 15.62 11.68
N ARG A 6 0.01 15.82 10.39
CA ARG A 6 -1.19 15.26 9.78
C ARG A 6 -0.91 13.80 9.45
N CYS A 7 -1.54 12.90 10.21
CA CYS A 7 -1.68 11.53 9.80
C CYS A 7 -2.72 11.44 8.69
N GLU A 8 -2.44 10.66 7.66
CA GLU A 8 -3.34 10.39 6.55
C GLU A 8 -3.32 8.89 6.28
N CYS A 9 -4.48 8.33 5.90
CA CYS A 9 -4.53 6.94 5.47
C CYS A 9 -3.93 6.79 4.06
N LEU A 10 -3.50 5.57 3.76
CA LEU A 10 -3.13 5.17 2.42
C LEU A 10 -4.30 5.35 1.43
N PRO A 11 -4.02 5.52 0.14
CA PRO A 11 -5.08 5.55 -0.87
C PRO A 11 -5.93 4.28 -0.79
N GLU A 12 -7.25 4.44 -0.81
CA GLU A 12 -8.21 3.33 -0.60
C GLU A 12 -8.14 2.68 0.80
N PHE A 13 -7.67 3.42 1.80
CA PHE A 13 -7.78 3.07 3.20
C PHE A 13 -8.55 4.15 3.96
N SER A 14 -9.30 3.73 4.97
CA SER A 14 -10.12 4.57 5.84
C SER A 14 -9.69 4.39 7.29
N LEU A 15 -9.84 5.44 8.10
CA LEU A 15 -9.66 5.35 9.55
C LEU A 15 -10.60 4.28 10.12
N VAL A 16 -10.06 3.39 10.94
CA VAL A 16 -10.85 2.37 11.64
C VAL A 16 -11.87 3.03 12.57
N ILE A 17 -11.44 4.09 13.27
CA ILE A 17 -12.30 4.90 14.16
C ILE A 17 -12.18 6.36 13.73
N PRO A 18 -13.28 6.99 13.25
CA PRO A 18 -13.27 8.40 12.86
C PRO A 18 -12.77 9.31 14.00
N GLY A 19 -11.81 10.18 13.69
CA GLY A 19 -11.21 11.11 14.66
C GLY A 19 -10.12 10.50 15.56
N ASN A 20 -9.89 9.18 15.52
CA ASN A 20 -8.81 8.53 16.27
C ASN A 20 -7.72 8.00 15.34
N TRP A 21 -6.69 8.80 15.11
CA TRP A 21 -5.54 8.43 14.29
C TRP A 21 -4.69 7.29 14.88
N SER A 22 -4.78 7.04 16.18
CA SER A 22 -4.06 5.93 16.84
C SER A 22 -4.66 4.56 16.53
N SER A 23 -5.91 4.50 16.05
CA SER A 23 -6.56 3.26 15.61
C SER A 23 -6.06 2.76 14.26
N GLY A 24 -5.24 3.55 13.56
CA GLY A 24 -4.74 3.20 12.23
C GLY A 24 -5.84 3.20 11.16
N CYS A 25 -5.52 2.58 10.03
CA CYS A 25 -6.39 2.53 8.86
C CYS A 25 -6.61 1.09 8.39
N GLU A 26 -7.79 0.83 7.87
CA GLU A 26 -8.15 -0.41 7.20
C GLU A 26 -8.49 -0.16 5.74
N ARG A 27 -8.49 -1.21 4.93
CA ARG A 27 -8.88 -1.09 3.52
C ARG A 27 -10.34 -0.68 3.44
N ASN A 28 -10.64 0.24 2.53
CA ASN A 28 -12.03 0.57 2.20
C ASN A 28 -12.65 -0.42 1.19
N PHE A 29 -11.92 -1.48 0.83
CA PHE A 29 -12.30 -2.46 -0.18
C PHE A 29 -12.03 -3.88 0.29
N PHE A 30 -12.82 -4.82 -0.23
CA PHE A 30 -12.59 -6.24 -0.04
C PHE A 30 -11.45 -6.72 -0.93
N MET A 31 -10.43 -7.34 -0.33
CA MET A 31 -9.42 -8.08 -1.08
C MET A 31 -9.94 -9.50 -1.27
N GLY A 32 -10.30 -9.86 -2.50
CA GLY A 32 -10.61 -11.24 -2.87
C GLY A 32 -9.44 -12.16 -2.54
N GLY A 33 -9.74 -13.35 -2.01
CA GLY A 33 -8.72 -14.35 -1.72
C GLY A 33 -8.07 -14.88 -2.99
N CYS A 34 -6.86 -15.43 -2.91
CA CYS A 34 -6.13 -15.90 -4.12
C CYS A 34 -6.84 -17.01 -4.89
N LYS A 35 -7.68 -17.79 -4.20
CA LYS A 35 -8.47 -18.87 -4.81
C LYS A 35 -9.72 -18.35 -5.52
N ASP A 36 -10.22 -17.21 -5.06
CA ASP A 36 -11.32 -16.48 -5.66
C ASP A 36 -10.74 -15.20 -6.26
N MET A 37 -9.97 -15.35 -7.35
CA MET A 37 -10.06 -14.35 -8.42
C MET A 37 -11.47 -14.44 -9.00
N ASP A 38 -12.45 -14.09 -8.16
CA ASP A 38 -13.79 -13.73 -8.57
C ASP A 38 -13.56 -12.77 -9.73
N GLN A 39 -14.08 -13.11 -10.92
CA GLN A 39 -13.76 -12.51 -12.23
C GLN A 39 -14.10 -11.00 -12.31
N ASN A 40 -14.47 -10.44 -11.17
CA ASN A 40 -15.04 -9.16 -10.87
C ASN A 40 -14.09 -8.23 -10.11
N VAL A 41 -13.03 -8.72 -9.45
CA VAL A 41 -12.11 -7.88 -8.66
C VAL A 41 -10.79 -7.67 -9.38
N SER A 42 -10.64 -6.49 -9.98
CA SER A 42 -9.38 -6.04 -10.55
C SER A 42 -8.59 -5.20 -9.54
N TYR A 43 -7.27 -5.38 -9.52
CA TYR A 43 -6.35 -4.61 -8.68
C TYR A 43 -5.48 -3.68 -9.52
N LYS A 44 -5.04 -2.58 -8.91
CA LYS A 44 -4.02 -1.68 -9.46
C LYS A 44 -3.05 -1.29 -8.37
N ILE A 45 -1.90 -0.77 -8.77
CA ILE A 45 -0.96 -0.13 -7.86
C ILE A 45 -1.21 1.38 -7.85
N LYS A 46 -1.20 1.97 -6.66
CA LYS A 46 -1.04 3.42 -6.48
C LYS A 46 0.35 3.67 -5.91
N SER A 47 1.14 4.50 -6.58
CA SER A 47 2.45 4.90 -6.11
C SER A 47 2.37 6.10 -5.17
N LEU A 48 3.21 6.06 -4.14
CA LEU A 48 3.38 7.12 -3.15
C LEU A 48 4.87 7.41 -3.07
N ASP A 49 5.25 8.55 -3.61
CA ASP A 49 6.62 9.03 -3.60
C ASP A 49 7.01 9.47 -2.18
N ASN A 50 8.30 9.37 -1.87
CA ASN A 50 8.88 9.82 -0.59
C ASN A 50 8.18 9.26 0.65
N THR A 51 7.52 8.11 0.52
CA THR A 51 6.78 7.49 1.62
C THR A 51 7.52 6.23 2.04
N VAL A 52 7.83 6.14 3.33
CA VAL A 52 8.53 5.02 3.95
C VAL A 52 7.72 4.46 5.12
N TRP A 53 7.91 3.18 5.40
CA TRP A 53 7.34 2.46 6.54
C TRP A 53 8.46 1.68 7.22
N GLU A 54 8.15 1.07 8.36
CA GLU A 54 8.98 0.00 8.90
C GLU A 54 9.14 -1.11 7.86
N ASP A 55 10.38 -1.43 7.51
CA ASP A 55 10.69 -2.38 6.45
C ASP A 55 10.67 -3.83 6.98
N THR A 56 9.47 -4.36 7.18
CA THR A 56 9.23 -5.75 7.60
C THR A 56 8.89 -6.64 6.40
N TYR A 57 9.70 -6.57 5.34
CA TYR A 57 9.45 -7.32 4.12
C TYR A 57 9.45 -8.84 4.36
N TYR A 58 8.54 -9.55 3.72
CA TYR A 58 8.52 -11.03 3.79
C TYR A 58 9.25 -11.68 2.61
N ALA A 59 9.43 -10.95 1.51
CA ALA A 59 10.09 -11.43 0.31
C ALA A 59 10.75 -10.28 -0.46
N LEU A 60 11.85 -10.61 -1.13
CA LEU A 60 12.54 -9.73 -2.07
C LEU A 60 12.34 -10.26 -3.49
N SER A 61 11.96 -9.40 -4.42
CA SER A 61 11.95 -9.75 -5.85
C SER A 61 13.32 -9.42 -6.44
N LYS A 62 14.19 -10.43 -6.54
CA LYS A 62 15.58 -10.26 -7.00
C LYS A 62 15.72 -9.95 -8.51
N ASN A 63 14.65 -10.19 -9.28
CA ASN A 63 14.62 -9.98 -10.74
C ASN A 63 13.90 -8.69 -11.15
N THR A 64 13.58 -7.84 -10.18
CA THR A 64 12.80 -6.62 -10.38
C THR A 64 13.74 -5.45 -10.46
N THR A 65 14.10 -5.02 -11.67
CA THR A 65 15.05 -3.92 -11.89
C THR A 65 14.37 -2.56 -12.00
N THR A 66 13.06 -2.54 -12.27
CA THR A 66 12.28 -1.31 -12.46
C THR A 66 11.11 -1.22 -11.49
N LYS A 67 10.57 0.01 -11.35
CA LYS A 67 9.33 0.24 -10.62
C LYS A 67 8.19 -0.61 -11.19
N GLU A 68 8.04 -0.67 -12.51
CA GLU A 68 6.98 -1.44 -13.19
C GLU A 68 7.09 -2.95 -12.90
N ASP A 69 8.30 -3.50 -12.93
CA ASP A 69 8.53 -4.90 -12.53
C ASP A 69 8.07 -5.15 -11.08
N SER A 70 8.25 -4.16 -10.19
CA SER A 70 7.84 -4.23 -8.78
C SER A 70 6.32 -4.12 -8.63
N GLU A 71 5.68 -3.31 -9.46
CA GLU A 71 4.23 -3.20 -9.53
C GLU A 71 3.62 -4.55 -9.92
N ASN A 72 4.10 -5.15 -11.01
CA ASN A 72 3.65 -6.45 -11.50
C ASN A 72 3.91 -7.57 -10.48
N ALA A 73 5.11 -7.62 -9.90
CA ALA A 73 5.45 -8.63 -8.90
C ALA A 73 4.56 -8.58 -7.65
N CYS A 74 4.05 -7.39 -7.29
CA CYS A 74 3.09 -7.23 -6.19
C CYS A 74 1.64 -7.50 -6.62
N LEU A 75 1.26 -7.17 -7.86
CA LEU A 75 -0.06 -7.48 -8.39
C LEU A 75 -0.31 -8.99 -8.48
N GLU A 76 0.67 -9.73 -8.99
CA GLU A 76 0.61 -11.19 -9.14
C GLU A 76 0.67 -11.93 -7.79
N ASP A 77 1.32 -11.32 -6.80
CA ASP A 77 1.44 -11.91 -5.47
C ASP A 77 0.22 -11.54 -4.62
N CYS A 78 -0.61 -12.52 -4.35
CA CYS A 78 -1.81 -12.37 -3.53
C CYS A 78 -1.51 -11.96 -2.08
N ASN A 79 -0.31 -12.28 -1.58
CA ASN A 79 0.13 -11.88 -0.25
C ASN A 79 0.70 -10.46 -0.20
N CYS A 80 0.93 -9.83 -1.36
CA CYS A 80 1.54 -8.51 -1.42
C CYS A 80 0.47 -7.44 -1.30
N ASP A 81 0.60 -6.63 -0.25
CA ASP A 81 -0.30 -5.50 0.04
C ASP A 81 0.35 -4.18 -0.36
N ALA A 82 1.67 -4.11 -0.25
CA ALA A 82 2.49 -3.04 -0.76
C ALA A 82 3.88 -3.55 -1.13
N ALA A 83 4.62 -2.78 -1.91
CA ALA A 83 6.03 -2.99 -2.16
C ALA A 83 6.81 -1.70 -1.95
N LEU A 84 7.96 -1.79 -1.27
CA LEU A 84 8.95 -0.72 -1.23
C LEU A 84 9.94 -0.96 -2.37
N PHE A 85 10.04 -0.01 -3.28
CA PHE A 85 11.04 -0.02 -4.34
C PHE A 85 12.16 0.95 -3.97
N ILE A 86 13.31 0.40 -3.62
CA ILE A 86 14.48 1.13 -3.09
C ILE A 86 15.72 0.55 -3.77
N ASP A 87 16.54 1.40 -4.39
CA ASP A 87 17.81 1.03 -5.04
C ASP A 87 17.69 -0.13 -6.05
N GLY A 88 16.59 -0.17 -6.82
CA GLY A 88 16.34 -1.25 -7.78
C GLY A 88 15.95 -2.57 -7.13
N ILE A 89 15.53 -2.57 -5.87
CA ILE A 89 15.09 -3.75 -5.13
C ILE A 89 13.62 -3.58 -4.73
N CYS A 90 12.80 -4.55 -5.12
CA CYS A 90 11.42 -4.66 -4.66
C CYS A 90 11.35 -5.48 -3.37
N ARG A 91 10.89 -4.83 -2.30
CA ARG A 91 10.66 -5.42 -0.98
C ARG A 91 9.15 -5.55 -0.75
N LYS A 92 8.63 -6.77 -0.84
CA LYS A 92 7.19 -7.05 -0.71
C LYS A 92 6.79 -7.01 0.76
N GLN A 93 5.71 -6.28 1.03
CA GLN A 93 5.16 -6.04 2.35
C GLN A 93 3.77 -6.64 2.49
N LYS A 94 3.45 -7.04 3.72
CA LYS A 94 2.11 -7.41 4.17
C LYS A 94 1.58 -6.34 5.11
N LEU A 95 0.27 -6.20 5.18
CA LEU A 95 -0.36 -5.46 6.27
C LEU A 95 -0.16 -6.20 7.61
N PRO A 96 -0.09 -5.47 8.73
CA PRO A 96 -0.16 -4.00 8.82
C PRO A 96 1.16 -3.30 8.46
N LEU A 97 1.09 -2.20 7.71
CA LEU A 97 2.23 -1.30 7.50
C LEU A 97 2.36 -0.36 8.70
N ARG A 98 3.53 -0.31 9.32
CA ARG A 98 3.77 0.42 10.58
C ARG A 98 4.72 1.59 10.41
N TYR A 99 4.55 2.60 11.25
CA TYR A 99 5.42 3.78 11.33
C TYR A 99 5.60 4.53 9.99
N GLY A 100 4.53 4.55 9.19
CA GLY A 100 4.49 5.26 7.91
C GLY A 100 4.73 6.75 8.04
N ARG A 101 5.61 7.32 7.21
CA ARG A 101 5.88 8.75 7.16
C ARG A 101 6.28 9.21 5.75
N ARG A 102 5.94 10.45 5.42
CA ARG A 102 6.48 11.13 4.25
C ARG A 102 7.80 11.80 4.61
N LEU A 103 8.85 11.51 3.86
CA LEU A 103 10.13 12.18 3.95
C LEU A 103 10.08 13.48 3.15
N GLN A 104 10.78 14.49 3.64
CA GLN A 104 10.96 15.75 2.93
C GLN A 104 12.32 15.69 2.24
N GLY A 105 12.33 15.40 0.94
CA GLY A 105 13.55 15.16 0.17
C GLY A 105 13.22 14.55 -1.20
N ASP A 106 14.25 14.40 -2.02
CA ASP A 106 14.18 13.75 -3.34
C ASP A 106 14.77 12.32 -3.21
N ASP A 107 14.20 11.53 -2.29
CA ASP A 107 14.56 10.13 -2.21
C ASP A 107 13.85 9.41 -3.36
N SER A 108 14.58 8.65 -4.17
CA SER A 108 14.01 7.80 -5.22
C SER A 108 13.16 6.64 -4.68
N ASN A 109 12.86 6.65 -3.38
CA ASN A 109 12.09 5.64 -2.68
C ASN A 109 10.61 5.79 -3.02
N VAL A 110 10.06 4.72 -3.57
CA VAL A 110 8.65 4.65 -3.93
C VAL A 110 7.98 3.56 -3.13
N THR A 111 6.87 3.90 -2.49
CA THR A 111 5.92 2.89 -2.02
C THR A 111 4.89 2.62 -3.10
N LEU A 112 4.66 1.35 -3.38
CA LEU A 112 3.66 0.83 -4.29
C LEU A 112 2.56 0.15 -3.47
N VAL A 113 1.37 0.73 -3.41
CA VAL A 113 0.25 0.18 -2.62
C VAL A 113 -0.74 -0.51 -3.54
N LYS A 114 -1.09 -1.76 -3.23
CA LYS A 114 -2.09 -2.53 -3.98
C LYS A 114 -3.49 -2.15 -3.53
N VAL A 115 -4.31 -1.69 -4.48
CA VAL A 115 -5.69 -1.27 -4.24
C VAL A 115 -6.64 -1.92 -5.24
N SER A 116 -7.92 -2.04 -4.90
CA SER A 116 -8.92 -2.49 -5.88
C SER A 116 -9.31 -1.37 -6.85
N ILE A 117 -9.78 -1.76 -8.04
CA ILE A 117 -10.31 -0.84 -9.05
C ILE A 117 -11.80 -0.57 -8.83
N ARG A 118 -12.52 -1.43 -8.10
CA ARG A 118 -13.95 -1.24 -7.87
C ARG A 118 -14.20 0.01 -7.02
N SER A 119 -15.00 0.92 -7.57
CA SER A 119 -15.54 2.08 -6.87
C SER A 119 -16.09 1.66 -5.52
N SER A 120 -15.57 2.30 -4.46
CA SER A 120 -16.23 2.58 -3.19
C SER A 120 -17.52 1.79 -2.96
N PHE A 121 -17.48 0.84 -2.03
CA PHE A 121 -18.69 0.34 -1.40
C PHE A 121 -19.47 1.56 -0.87
N THR A 122 -20.55 1.95 -1.55
CA THR A 122 -21.61 2.67 -0.88
C THR A 122 -22.16 1.71 0.14
N ARG A 123 -21.81 1.92 1.41
CA ARG A 123 -22.45 1.24 2.54
C ARG A 123 -23.92 1.64 2.49
N SER A 124 -24.76 0.81 1.90
CA SER A 124 -26.21 0.93 2.02
C SER A 124 -26.54 0.71 3.50
N SER A 125 -26.91 1.81 4.17
CA SER A 125 -27.57 1.79 5.48
C SER A 125 -28.91 1.08 5.41
#